data_AF-A0A5D6XNZ9-F1
#
_entry.id   AF-A0A5D6XNZ9-F1
#
_cell.length_a   1.000
_cell.length_b   1.000
_cell.length_c   1.000
_cell.angle_alpha   90.00
_cell.angle_beta   90.00
_cell.angle_gamma   90.00
#
_symmetry.space_group_name_H-M   'P 1'
#
loop_
_entity.id
_entity.type
_entity.pdbx_description
1 polymer ?
#
loop_
_entity_poly.entity_id
_entity_poly.type
_entity_poly.pdbx_seq_one_letter_code
_entity_poly.pdbx_strand_id
1 'polypeptide(L)'
;IISALEEVLQKMSPSMRESDPEKKKAMRLELAETTIPRYLSLLEARLATFGKYAALQTKDVLLHDLAIYTYLKSLRAGYIDHIPVTIADSYALLNASFDKVSNHPKVVEWYGIQHGAPKLKLTYFTHGGRGDPIRLALFIGDVAFEDERISHEELAAFQIDELFNIIDELNDVWGPSFREQDMEKKLAMRKTLAEGMIPKSLGFLEKRAAENAAGPYAVGAKLTVADLAIASLLDGLVSGRMEGVPTTVVDPFVRLNAIRAAVHAHPKVAEWHASHA
;
A
#
# COMPACT_ATOMS: atom_id res chain seq x y z
N ILE A 1 0.93 30.27 -3.73
CA ILE A 1 -0.01 29.94 -2.64
C ILE A 1 0.72 29.13 -1.59
N ILE A 2 1.21 27.93 -1.91
CA ILE A 2 1.89 27.03 -0.96
C ILE A 2 3.05 27.73 -0.22
N SER A 3 3.98 28.38 -0.92
CA SER A 3 5.11 29.07 -0.25
C SER A 3 4.66 30.16 0.73
N ALA A 4 3.60 30.92 0.40
CA ALA A 4 3.07 31.94 1.31
C ALA A 4 2.38 31.32 2.53
N LEU A 5 1.75 30.15 2.37
CA LEU A 5 1.21 29.38 3.49
C LEU A 5 2.32 28.83 4.39
N GLU A 6 3.41 28.35 3.81
CA GLU A 6 4.56 27.86 4.57
C GLU A 6 5.21 28.99 5.39
N GLU A 7 5.39 30.17 4.80
CA GLU A 7 5.93 31.33 5.50
C GLU A 7 5.05 31.79 6.69
N VAL A 8 3.72 31.83 6.52
CA VAL A 8 2.83 32.23 7.63
C VAL A 8 2.85 31.18 8.74
N LEU A 9 2.86 29.89 8.39
CA LEU A 9 2.98 28.81 9.37
C LEU A 9 4.31 28.89 10.12
N GLN A 10 5.41 29.19 9.44
CA GLN A 10 6.71 29.40 10.08
C GLN A 10 6.68 30.56 11.08
N LYS A 11 5.96 31.65 10.76
CA LYS A 11 5.79 32.80 11.66
C LYS A 11 4.84 32.53 12.83
N MET A 12 3.86 31.65 12.66
CA MET A 12 2.97 31.22 13.76
C MET A 12 3.66 30.25 14.72
N SER A 13 4.60 29.46 14.21
CA SER A 13 5.33 28.38 14.88
C SER A 13 5.91 28.72 16.27
N PRO A 14 6.52 29.91 16.51
CA PRO A 14 7.04 30.29 17.82
C PRO A 14 5.95 30.40 18.89
N SER A 15 4.78 30.96 18.56
CA SER A 15 3.67 31.13 19.52
C SER A 15 3.05 29.79 19.99
N MET A 16 3.30 28.70 19.25
CA MET A 16 2.84 27.36 19.59
C MET A 16 3.73 26.68 20.63
N ARG A 17 5.00 27.12 20.75
CA ARG A 17 6.00 26.53 21.65
C ARG A 17 6.34 27.42 22.85
N GLU A 18 5.83 28.66 22.87
CA GLU A 18 6.02 29.57 24.00
C GLU A 18 5.35 29.02 25.27
N SER A 19 6.07 29.04 26.39
CA SER A 19 5.58 28.57 27.68
C SER A 19 5.04 29.69 28.55
N ASP A 20 5.56 30.91 28.40
CA ASP A 20 5.10 32.11 29.10
C ASP A 20 3.73 32.57 28.57
N PRO A 21 2.66 32.57 29.41
CA PRO A 21 1.32 32.90 28.97
C PRO A 21 1.15 34.32 28.41
N GLU A 22 1.82 35.32 29.02
CA GLU A 22 1.69 36.71 28.60
C GLU A 22 2.46 36.97 27.30
N LYS A 23 3.64 36.37 27.14
CA LYS A 23 4.38 36.43 25.86
C LYS A 23 3.59 35.72 24.76
N LYS A 24 3.06 34.53 25.03
CA LYS A 24 2.22 33.79 24.08
C LYS A 24 1.03 34.61 23.60
N LYS A 25 0.30 35.23 24.53
CA LYS A 25 -0.82 36.11 24.23
C LYS A 25 -0.39 37.30 23.37
N ALA A 26 0.68 38.01 23.76
CA ALA A 26 1.20 39.14 22.99
C ALA A 26 1.59 38.74 21.55
N MET A 27 2.26 37.60 21.38
CA MET A 27 2.61 37.07 20.06
C MET A 27 1.37 36.75 19.22
N ARG A 28 0.33 36.15 19.81
CA ARG A 28 -0.90 35.78 19.07
C ARG A 28 -1.76 36.99 18.72
N LEU A 29 -1.76 38.03 19.55
CA LEU A 29 -2.39 39.31 19.21
C LEU A 29 -1.68 39.98 18.03
N GLU A 30 -0.34 40.00 18.01
CA GLU A 30 0.41 40.48 16.83
C GLU A 30 0.05 39.65 15.58
N LEU A 31 0.06 38.32 15.71
CA LEU A 31 -0.30 37.45 14.58
C LEU A 31 -1.70 37.75 14.05
N ALA A 32 -2.66 37.99 14.93
CA ALA A 32 -4.05 38.28 14.58
C ALA A 32 -4.23 39.68 13.97
N GLU A 33 -3.50 40.68 14.46
CA GLU A 33 -3.63 42.07 14.01
C GLU A 33 -2.89 42.35 12.70
N THR A 34 -1.74 41.72 12.47
CA THR A 34 -0.84 42.10 11.37
C THR A 34 -0.49 40.92 10.46
N THR A 35 0.10 39.86 11.02
CA THR A 35 0.79 38.83 10.23
C THR A 35 -0.21 37.99 9.44
N ILE A 36 -1.23 37.44 10.08
CA ILE A 36 -2.22 36.59 9.42
C ILE A 36 -3.04 37.39 8.39
N PRO A 37 -3.62 38.58 8.71
CA PRO A 37 -4.33 39.38 7.72
C PRO A 37 -3.47 39.75 6.51
N ARG A 38 -2.17 40.05 6.71
CA ARG A 38 -1.24 40.30 5.60
C ARG A 38 -1.14 39.10 4.66
N TYR A 39 -0.94 37.89 5.19
CA TYR A 39 -0.84 36.69 4.36
C TYR A 39 -2.17 36.30 3.71
N LEU A 40 -3.29 36.42 4.43
CA LEU A 40 -4.62 36.21 3.84
C LEU A 40 -4.85 37.15 2.65
N SER A 41 -4.46 38.42 2.77
CA SER A 41 -4.57 39.39 1.68
C SER A 41 -3.69 39.03 0.46
N LEU A 42 -2.47 38.52 0.69
CA LEU A 42 -1.59 38.04 -0.38
C LEU A 42 -2.15 36.80 -1.08
N LEU A 43 -2.74 35.88 -0.33
CA LEU A 43 -3.36 34.67 -0.88
C LEU A 43 -4.62 35.01 -1.69
N GLU A 44 -5.47 35.89 -1.17
CA GLU A 44 -6.67 36.42 -1.85
C GLU A 44 -6.29 37.08 -3.19
N ALA A 45 -5.30 37.98 -3.19
CA ALA A 45 -4.79 38.62 -4.42
C ALA A 45 -4.23 37.60 -5.42
N ARG A 46 -3.60 36.52 -4.92
CA ARG A 46 -3.10 35.45 -5.78
C ARG A 46 -4.22 34.64 -6.40
N LEU A 47 -5.29 34.32 -5.66
CA LEU A 47 -6.49 33.67 -6.20
C LEU A 47 -7.18 34.56 -7.25
N ALA A 48 -7.28 35.86 -7.01
CA ALA A 48 -7.82 36.80 -7.99
C ALA A 48 -7.00 36.80 -9.29
N THR A 49 -5.68 36.62 -9.18
CA THR A 49 -4.79 36.46 -10.34
C THR A 49 -5.03 35.12 -11.05
N PHE A 50 -5.23 34.02 -10.31
CA PHE A 50 -5.54 32.71 -10.88
C PHE A 50 -6.86 32.72 -11.66
N GLY A 51 -7.85 33.46 -11.17
CA GLY A 51 -9.13 33.67 -11.86
C GLY A 51 -8.99 34.30 -13.26
N LYS A 52 -7.82 34.79 -13.67
CA LYS A 52 -7.58 35.31 -15.03
C LYS A 52 -7.16 34.22 -16.03
N TYR A 53 -6.81 33.02 -15.56
CA TYR A 53 -6.32 31.93 -16.39
C TYR A 53 -7.39 30.84 -16.51
N ALA A 54 -7.92 30.63 -17.73
CA ALA A 54 -8.98 29.65 -17.98
C ALA A 54 -8.63 28.23 -17.50
N ALA A 55 -7.37 27.82 -17.62
CA ALA A 55 -6.88 26.52 -17.14
C ALA A 55 -7.03 26.30 -15.62
N LEU A 56 -7.13 27.38 -14.84
CA LEU A 56 -7.31 27.33 -13.39
C LEU A 56 -8.78 27.52 -12.97
N GLN A 57 -9.66 27.90 -13.89
CA GLN A 57 -11.11 28.01 -13.67
C GLN A 57 -11.77 26.64 -13.84
N THR A 58 -11.46 25.71 -12.93
CA THR A 58 -12.03 24.36 -12.94
C THR A 58 -12.86 24.07 -11.70
N LYS A 59 -13.86 23.19 -11.86
CA LYS A 59 -14.62 22.59 -10.76
C LYS A 59 -13.78 21.60 -9.94
N ASP A 60 -12.71 21.06 -10.51
CA ASP A 60 -11.85 20.08 -9.85
C ASP A 60 -11.08 20.72 -8.71
N VAL A 61 -10.95 20.03 -7.57
CA VAL A 61 -10.13 20.51 -6.45
C VAL A 61 -8.66 20.49 -6.85
N LEU A 62 -8.01 21.65 -6.78
CA LEU A 62 -6.58 21.79 -7.08
C LEU A 62 -5.76 21.78 -5.79
N LEU A 63 -4.45 21.53 -5.92
CA LEU A 63 -3.55 21.45 -4.76
C LEU A 63 -3.59 22.69 -3.87
N HIS A 64 -3.76 23.88 -4.46
CA HIS A 64 -3.87 25.11 -3.69
C HIS A 64 -5.19 25.23 -2.93
N ASP A 65 -6.28 24.67 -3.45
CA ASP A 65 -7.57 24.62 -2.74
C ASP A 65 -7.43 23.79 -1.47
N LEU A 66 -6.77 22.62 -1.54
CA LEU A 66 -6.49 21.78 -0.37
C LEU A 66 -5.60 22.50 0.67
N ALA A 67 -4.58 23.23 0.21
CA ALA A 67 -3.69 23.97 1.10
C ALA A 67 -4.41 25.12 1.81
N ILE A 68 -5.28 25.86 1.10
CA ILE A 68 -6.12 26.90 1.69
C ILE A 68 -7.14 26.29 2.65
N TYR A 69 -7.82 25.22 2.24
CA TYR A 69 -8.81 24.52 3.05
C TYR A 69 -8.24 24.10 4.41
N THR A 70 -7.08 23.42 4.41
CA THR A 70 -6.46 22.94 5.65
C THR A 70 -6.02 24.09 6.55
N TYR A 71 -5.47 25.17 5.99
CA TYR A 71 -5.07 26.35 6.74
C TYR A 71 -6.27 27.08 7.37
N LEU A 72 -7.30 27.40 6.58
CA LEU A 72 -8.49 28.09 7.08
C LEU A 72 -9.28 27.21 8.05
N LYS A 73 -9.36 25.90 7.82
CA LYS A 73 -9.98 24.96 8.77
C LYS A 73 -9.30 25.02 10.13
N SER A 74 -7.97 25.10 10.17
CA SER A 74 -7.21 25.22 11.41
C SER A 74 -7.51 26.52 12.16
N LEU A 75 -7.53 27.66 11.45
CA LEU A 75 -7.89 28.96 12.05
C LEU A 75 -9.32 28.96 12.60
N ARG A 76 -10.26 28.34 11.89
CA ARG A 76 -11.67 28.24 12.27
C ARG A 76 -11.95 27.27 13.41
N ALA A 77 -11.04 26.33 13.67
CA ALA A 77 -11.24 25.30 14.69
C ALA A 77 -11.15 25.87 16.12
N GLY A 78 -10.60 27.07 16.31
CA GLY A 78 -10.51 27.72 17.62
C GLY A 78 -9.45 27.12 18.55
N TYR A 79 -8.52 26.32 18.03
CA TYR A 79 -7.45 25.70 18.83
C TYR A 79 -6.31 26.66 19.20
N ILE A 80 -6.25 27.84 18.57
CA ILE A 80 -5.21 28.85 18.83
C ILE A 80 -5.88 30.02 19.53
N ASP A 81 -5.68 30.12 20.86
CA ASP A 81 -6.23 31.23 21.65
C ASP A 81 -5.80 32.61 21.09
N HIS A 82 -6.61 33.64 21.36
CA HIS A 82 -6.36 35.02 20.94
C HIS A 82 -6.29 35.30 19.43
N ILE A 83 -6.49 34.28 18.58
CA ILE A 83 -6.71 34.45 17.14
C ILE A 83 -8.21 34.26 16.86
N PRO A 84 -8.91 35.28 16.31
CA PRO A 84 -10.33 35.15 16.00
C PRO A 84 -10.60 34.04 14.98
N VAL A 85 -11.57 33.17 15.26
CA VAL A 85 -12.01 32.13 14.31
C VAL A 85 -12.60 32.71 13.02
N THR A 86 -12.99 33.98 13.06
CA THR A 86 -13.56 34.76 11.95
C THR A 86 -12.51 35.57 11.16
N ILE A 87 -11.22 35.43 11.48
CA ILE A 87 -10.13 36.25 10.89
C ILE A 87 -10.07 36.20 9.35
N ALA A 88 -10.64 35.16 8.74
CA ALA A 88 -10.67 34.97 7.29
C ALA A 88 -12.03 35.30 6.62
N ASP A 89 -13.05 35.73 7.36
CA ASP A 89 -14.42 35.81 6.83
C ASP A 89 -14.60 36.92 5.78
N SER A 90 -13.77 37.96 5.81
CA SER A 90 -13.79 39.04 4.81
C SER A 90 -13.13 38.67 3.47
N TYR A 91 -12.50 37.50 3.35
CA TYR A 91 -11.74 37.09 2.16
C TYR A 91 -12.56 36.13 1.28
N ALA A 92 -13.32 36.71 0.34
CA ALA A 92 -14.32 35.99 -0.44
C ALA A 92 -13.75 34.83 -1.29
N LEU A 93 -12.60 35.00 -1.95
CA LEU A 93 -12.02 33.95 -2.79
C LEU A 93 -11.42 32.82 -1.96
N LEU A 94 -10.79 33.14 -0.83
CA LEU A 94 -10.33 32.13 0.12
C LEU A 94 -11.52 31.32 0.68
N ASN A 95 -12.63 31.98 0.98
CA ASN A 95 -13.86 31.30 1.41
C ASN A 95 -14.47 30.43 0.32
N ALA A 96 -14.52 30.90 -0.94
CA ALA A 96 -14.97 30.07 -2.06
C ALA A 96 -14.06 28.84 -2.28
N SER A 97 -12.74 28.99 -2.14
CA SER A 97 -11.78 27.89 -2.22
C SER A 97 -11.96 26.89 -1.07
N PHE A 98 -12.19 27.38 0.15
CA PHE A 98 -12.55 26.55 1.30
C PHE A 98 -13.85 25.77 1.05
N ASP A 99 -14.90 26.45 0.58
CA ASP A 99 -16.21 25.86 0.33
C ASP A 99 -16.14 24.77 -0.74
N LYS A 100 -15.36 25.00 -1.81
CA LYS A 100 -15.10 24.02 -2.87
C LYS A 100 -14.54 22.71 -2.32
N VAL A 101 -13.60 22.76 -1.37
CA VAL A 101 -13.03 21.55 -0.75
C VAL A 101 -13.98 20.96 0.28
N SER A 102 -14.56 21.79 1.15
CA SER A 102 -15.45 21.32 2.24
C SER A 102 -16.69 20.61 1.71
N ASN A 103 -17.21 21.03 0.55
CA ASN A 103 -18.37 20.44 -0.11
C ASN A 103 -18.01 19.28 -1.06
N HIS A 104 -16.72 18.95 -1.24
CA HIS A 104 -16.32 17.86 -2.12
C HIS A 104 -16.80 16.51 -1.56
N PRO A 105 -17.49 15.65 -2.35
CA PRO A 105 -18.08 14.40 -1.83
C PRO A 105 -17.10 13.50 -1.08
N LYS A 106 -15.88 13.33 -1.61
CA LYS A 106 -14.83 12.53 -0.94
C LYS A 106 -14.28 13.16 0.34
N VAL A 107 -14.35 14.49 0.48
CA VAL A 107 -13.92 15.18 1.70
C VAL A 107 -15.00 15.04 2.77
N VAL A 108 -16.28 15.19 2.39
CA VAL A 108 -17.42 14.92 3.27
C VAL A 108 -17.42 13.46 3.74
N GLU A 109 -17.21 12.52 2.81
CA GLU A 109 -17.06 11.08 3.13
C GLU A 109 -15.91 10.86 4.10
N TRP A 110 -14.72 11.39 3.82
CA TRP A 110 -13.54 11.25 4.68
C TRP A 110 -13.83 11.65 6.13
N TYR A 111 -14.37 12.86 6.35
CA TYR A 111 -14.68 13.35 7.71
C TYR A 111 -15.91 12.70 8.35
N GLY A 112 -16.75 12.00 7.58
CA GLY A 112 -17.88 11.22 8.08
C GLY A 112 -17.50 9.79 8.50
N ILE A 113 -16.33 9.29 8.08
CA ILE A 113 -15.85 7.98 8.49
C ILE A 113 -15.26 8.05 9.89
N GLN A 114 -15.57 7.07 10.74
CA GLN A 114 -14.88 6.88 12.00
C GLN A 114 -13.43 6.49 11.70
N HIS A 115 -12.49 7.41 11.90
CA HIS A 115 -11.05 7.14 11.85
C HIS A 115 -10.58 6.41 13.12
N GLY A 116 -11.24 5.31 13.47
CA GLY A 116 -10.79 4.44 14.55
C GLY A 116 -9.44 3.82 14.22
N ALA A 117 -8.66 3.49 15.26
CA ALA A 117 -7.47 2.68 15.06
C ALA A 117 -7.86 1.38 14.34
N PRO A 118 -7.11 0.94 13.32
CA PRO A 118 -7.36 -0.35 12.69
C PRO A 118 -7.32 -1.43 13.75
N LYS A 119 -8.22 -2.42 13.65
CA LYS A 119 -8.17 -3.59 14.53
C LYS A 119 -6.85 -4.30 14.26
N LEU A 120 -5.92 -4.21 15.21
CA LEU A 120 -4.64 -4.90 15.11
C LEU A 120 -4.86 -6.39 15.43
N LYS A 121 -4.21 -7.25 14.64
CA LYS A 121 -4.15 -8.69 14.88
C LYS A 121 -2.70 -9.12 14.81
N LEU A 122 -2.22 -9.79 15.86
CA LEU A 122 -0.91 -10.39 15.94
C LEU A 122 -1.06 -11.90 15.81
N THR A 123 -0.67 -12.44 14.67
CA THR A 123 -0.55 -13.89 14.45
C THR A 123 0.89 -14.32 14.74
N TYR A 124 1.10 -15.14 15.77
CA TYR A 124 2.44 -15.62 16.14
C TYR A 124 2.39 -16.98 16.85
N PHE A 125 3.54 -17.61 17.05
CA PHE A 125 3.60 -18.86 17.81
C PHE A 125 3.13 -18.74 19.25
N THR A 126 2.74 -19.88 19.82
CA THR A 126 2.34 -20.02 21.23
C THR A 126 3.46 -19.69 22.21
N HIS A 127 4.72 -19.94 21.84
CA HIS A 127 5.89 -19.64 22.66
C HIS A 127 6.43 -18.22 22.42
N GLY A 128 7.09 -17.67 23.43
CA GLY A 128 7.41 -16.26 23.57
C GLY A 128 8.56 -15.70 22.73
N GLY A 129 8.64 -16.04 21.44
CA GLY A 129 9.66 -15.51 20.53
C GLY A 129 9.53 -14.01 20.26
N ARG A 130 9.55 -13.60 18.99
CA ARG A 130 9.35 -12.18 18.63
C ARG A 130 7.95 -11.66 18.98
N GLY A 131 6.98 -12.56 19.15
CA GLY A 131 5.62 -12.20 19.53
C GLY A 131 5.51 -11.58 20.93
N ASP A 132 6.28 -12.05 21.91
CA ASP A 132 6.13 -11.57 23.30
C ASP A 132 6.48 -10.10 23.53
N PRO A 133 7.62 -9.56 23.04
CA PRO A 133 7.88 -8.13 23.17
C PRO A 133 6.84 -7.28 22.43
N ILE A 134 6.26 -7.78 21.31
CA ILE A 134 5.19 -7.07 20.59
C ILE A 134 3.91 -7.05 21.44
N ARG A 135 3.49 -8.20 21.99
CA ARG A 135 2.35 -8.30 22.90
C ARG A 135 2.51 -7.37 24.11
N LEU A 136 3.70 -7.37 24.71
CA LEU A 136 4.00 -6.53 25.87
C LEU A 136 3.94 -5.04 25.51
N ALA A 137 4.47 -4.64 24.36
CA ALA A 137 4.40 -3.25 23.90
C ALA A 137 2.94 -2.80 23.66
N LEU A 138 2.14 -3.63 23.01
CA LEU A 138 0.71 -3.34 22.79
C LEU A 138 -0.06 -3.25 24.10
N PHE A 139 0.22 -4.15 25.05
CA PHE A 139 -0.39 -4.14 26.38
C PHE A 139 0.00 -2.92 27.20
N ILE A 140 1.29 -2.58 27.27
CA ILE A 140 1.79 -1.37 27.98
C ILE A 140 1.20 -0.10 27.36
N GLY A 141 1.04 -0.06 26.04
CA GLY A 141 0.49 1.08 25.31
C GLY A 141 -1.05 1.20 25.35
N ASP A 142 -1.75 0.30 26.05
CA ASP A 142 -3.22 0.21 26.07
C ASP A 142 -3.82 0.17 24.65
N VAL A 143 -3.13 -0.52 23.73
CA VAL A 143 -3.56 -0.68 22.34
C VAL A 143 -4.30 -2.01 22.20
N ALA A 144 -5.60 -1.96 21.92
CA ALA A 144 -6.40 -3.16 21.69
C ALA A 144 -5.91 -3.94 20.45
N PHE A 145 -5.73 -5.27 20.60
CA PHE A 145 -5.35 -6.17 19.52
C PHE A 145 -5.88 -7.60 19.74
N GLU A 146 -5.98 -8.36 18.65
CA GLU A 146 -6.25 -9.80 18.66
C GLU A 146 -4.92 -10.59 18.72
N ASP A 147 -4.73 -11.43 19.74
CA ASP A 147 -3.58 -12.35 19.86
C ASP A 147 -3.94 -13.72 19.29
N GLU A 148 -3.68 -13.93 18.01
CA GLU A 148 -3.88 -15.23 17.36
C GLU A 148 -2.61 -16.07 17.49
N ARG A 149 -2.73 -17.21 18.17
CA ARG A 149 -1.61 -18.11 18.42
C ARG A 149 -1.69 -19.31 17.51
N ILE A 150 -0.63 -19.54 16.74
CA ILE A 150 -0.55 -20.66 15.80
C ILE A 150 0.53 -21.67 16.21
N SER A 151 0.30 -22.93 15.84
CA SER A 151 1.25 -24.03 15.93
C SER A 151 2.16 -24.09 14.69
N HIS A 152 3.18 -24.95 14.74
CA HIS A 152 4.01 -25.23 13.56
C HIS A 152 3.25 -26.00 12.47
N GLU A 153 2.21 -26.75 12.84
CA GLU A 153 1.34 -27.43 11.87
C GLU A 153 0.47 -26.41 11.14
N GLU A 154 -0.09 -25.44 11.86
CA GLU A 154 -0.87 -24.35 11.26
C GLU A 154 0.00 -23.42 10.40
N LEU A 155 1.29 -23.26 10.72
CA LEU A 155 2.24 -22.54 9.86
C LEU A 155 2.32 -23.13 8.45
N ALA A 156 2.11 -24.45 8.29
CA ALA A 156 2.15 -25.08 6.98
C ALA A 156 1.08 -24.51 6.03
N ALA A 157 -0.09 -24.11 6.54
CA ALA A 157 -1.12 -23.46 5.73
C ALA A 157 -0.64 -22.10 5.21
N PHE A 158 -0.02 -21.27 6.05
CA PHE A 158 0.56 -19.99 5.64
C PHE A 158 1.69 -20.17 4.62
N GLN A 159 2.51 -21.21 4.78
CA GLN A 159 3.57 -21.55 3.82
C GLN A 159 3.00 -21.99 2.46
N ILE A 160 1.89 -22.74 2.46
CA ILE A 160 1.18 -23.11 1.23
C ILE A 160 0.65 -21.84 0.55
N ASP A 161 -0.04 -20.97 1.29
CA ASP A 161 -0.60 -19.72 0.75
C ASP A 161 0.50 -18.80 0.19
N GLU A 162 1.66 -18.72 0.87
CA GLU A 162 2.81 -17.96 0.37
C GLU A 162 3.31 -18.48 -0.98
N LEU A 163 3.40 -19.81 -1.16
CA LEU A 163 3.79 -20.40 -2.44
C LEU A 163 2.75 -20.11 -3.52
N PHE A 164 1.45 -20.14 -3.20
CA PHE A 164 0.39 -19.76 -4.13
C PHE A 164 0.48 -18.30 -4.54
N ASN A 165 0.73 -17.38 -3.60
CA ASN A 165 0.90 -15.96 -3.92
C ASN A 165 2.01 -15.73 -4.96
N ILE A 166 3.15 -16.42 -4.84
CA ILE A 166 4.23 -16.33 -5.82
C ILE A 166 3.78 -16.83 -7.20
N ILE A 167 3.00 -17.92 -7.24
CA ILE A 167 2.46 -18.50 -8.48
C ILE A 167 1.42 -17.57 -9.11
N ASP A 168 0.53 -16.98 -8.32
CA ASP A 168 -0.52 -16.08 -8.76
C ASP A 168 0.04 -14.77 -9.30
N GLU A 169 1.06 -14.20 -8.63
CA GLU A 169 1.79 -13.04 -9.15
C GLU A 169 2.42 -13.32 -10.52
N LEU A 170 3.00 -14.52 -10.72
CA LEU A 170 3.51 -14.92 -12.03
C LEU A 170 2.37 -15.06 -13.06
N ASN A 171 1.22 -15.61 -12.65
CA ASN A 171 0.03 -15.76 -13.48
C ASN A 171 -0.53 -14.44 -13.97
N ASP A 172 -0.56 -13.44 -13.11
CA ASP A 172 -1.02 -12.09 -13.48
C ASP A 172 -0.09 -11.45 -14.51
N VAL A 173 1.23 -11.64 -14.37
CA VAL A 173 2.23 -11.03 -15.24
C VAL A 173 2.26 -11.66 -16.63
N TRP A 174 2.18 -13.00 -16.74
CA TRP A 174 2.25 -13.66 -18.05
C TRP A 174 0.91 -13.84 -18.74
N GLY A 175 -0.21 -13.69 -18.03
CA GLY A 175 -1.57 -13.87 -18.52
C GLY A 175 -1.90 -13.02 -19.76
N PRO A 176 -1.47 -11.74 -19.82
CA PRO A 176 -1.60 -10.92 -21.02
C PRO A 176 -0.98 -11.56 -22.28
N SER A 177 0.16 -12.26 -22.16
CA SER A 177 0.83 -12.89 -23.32
C SER A 177 0.02 -14.05 -23.94
N PHE A 178 -0.88 -14.65 -23.18
CA PHE A 178 -1.79 -15.69 -23.70
C PHE A 178 -2.95 -15.09 -24.48
N ARG A 179 -3.35 -13.85 -24.15
CA ARG A 179 -4.47 -13.15 -24.77
C ARG A 179 -4.05 -12.30 -25.98
N GLU A 180 -2.76 -12.02 -26.13
CA GLU A 180 -2.20 -11.28 -27.27
C GLU A 180 -2.39 -12.06 -28.59
N GLN A 181 -2.87 -11.34 -29.60
CA GLN A 181 -3.18 -11.86 -30.94
C GLN A 181 -2.07 -11.53 -31.95
N ASP A 182 -1.38 -10.41 -31.76
CA ASP A 182 -0.23 -10.03 -32.57
C ASP A 182 0.97 -10.93 -32.22
N MET A 183 1.38 -11.76 -33.19
CA MET A 183 2.42 -12.76 -32.95
C MET A 183 3.79 -12.14 -32.65
N GLU A 184 4.11 -10.99 -33.24
CA GLU A 184 5.39 -10.32 -32.99
C GLU A 184 5.43 -9.77 -31.56
N LYS A 185 4.35 -9.08 -31.14
CA LYS A 185 4.22 -8.58 -29.76
C LYS A 185 4.19 -9.71 -28.74
N LYS A 186 3.48 -10.80 -29.04
CA LYS A 186 3.40 -11.99 -28.19
C LYS A 186 4.78 -12.60 -27.95
N LEU A 187 5.57 -12.79 -29.00
CA LEU A 187 6.94 -13.32 -28.89
C LEU A 187 7.86 -12.35 -28.12
N ALA A 188 7.75 -11.05 -28.36
CA ALA A 188 8.51 -10.04 -27.61
C ALA A 188 8.18 -10.07 -26.11
N MET A 189 6.89 -10.10 -25.75
CA MET A 189 6.44 -10.23 -24.36
C MET A 189 7.02 -11.49 -23.70
N ARG A 190 6.92 -12.63 -24.39
CA ARG A 190 7.40 -13.92 -23.88
C ARG A 190 8.91 -14.00 -23.74
N LYS A 191 9.66 -13.35 -24.63
CA LYS A 191 11.11 -13.18 -24.47
C LYS A 191 11.44 -12.40 -23.19
N THR A 192 10.76 -11.29 -22.94
CA THR A 192 10.92 -10.51 -21.70
C THR A 192 10.55 -11.33 -20.46
N LEU A 193 9.51 -12.15 -20.54
CA LEU A 193 9.12 -13.06 -19.45
C LEU A 193 10.21 -14.11 -19.21
N ALA A 194 10.74 -14.74 -20.26
CA ALA A 194 11.76 -15.77 -20.20
C ALA A 194 13.10 -15.26 -19.63
N GLU A 195 13.50 -14.03 -19.98
CA GLU A 195 14.76 -13.41 -19.55
C GLU A 195 14.63 -12.69 -18.19
N GLY A 196 13.41 -12.53 -17.68
CA GLY A 196 13.11 -11.70 -16.52
C GLY A 196 12.23 -12.38 -15.49
N MET A 197 10.91 -12.19 -15.61
CA MET A 197 9.99 -12.50 -14.52
C MET A 197 9.89 -14.00 -14.23
N ILE A 198 9.93 -14.88 -15.25
CA ILE A 198 9.83 -16.33 -15.04
C ILE A 198 11.00 -16.85 -14.18
N PRO A 199 12.28 -16.65 -14.54
CA PRO A 199 13.39 -17.08 -13.69
C PRO A 199 13.37 -16.45 -12.29
N LYS A 200 12.96 -15.18 -12.18
CA LYS A 200 12.89 -14.48 -10.90
C LYS A 200 11.85 -15.11 -9.97
N SER A 201 10.62 -15.32 -10.44
CA SER A 201 9.55 -15.94 -9.66
C SER A 201 9.87 -17.39 -9.31
N LEU A 202 10.42 -18.17 -10.25
CA LEU A 202 10.88 -19.53 -9.96
C LEU A 202 12.03 -19.53 -8.94
N GLY A 203 12.92 -18.55 -8.95
CA GLY A 203 13.97 -18.39 -7.95
C GLY A 203 13.43 -18.12 -6.54
N PHE A 204 12.38 -17.31 -6.41
CA PHE A 204 11.69 -17.13 -5.13
C PHE A 204 10.98 -18.39 -4.67
N LEU A 205 10.29 -19.06 -5.58
CA LEU A 205 9.56 -20.31 -5.30
C LEU A 205 10.52 -21.43 -4.88
N GLU A 206 11.65 -21.59 -5.58
CA GLU A 206 12.76 -22.50 -5.25
C GLU A 206 13.27 -22.24 -3.83
N LYS A 207 13.58 -20.98 -3.53
CA LYS A 207 14.08 -20.58 -2.20
C LYS A 207 13.08 -20.93 -1.11
N ARG A 208 11.80 -20.53 -1.25
CA ARG A 208 10.78 -20.77 -0.23
C ARG A 208 10.48 -22.27 -0.07
N ALA A 209 10.38 -23.01 -1.18
CA ALA A 209 10.20 -24.46 -1.14
C ALA A 209 11.40 -25.20 -0.51
N ALA A 210 12.61 -24.66 -0.60
CA ALA A 210 13.79 -25.19 0.08
C ALA A 210 13.78 -24.86 1.59
N GLU A 211 13.38 -23.64 1.97
CA GLU A 211 13.28 -23.22 3.38
C GLU A 211 12.13 -23.91 4.13
N ASN A 212 11.05 -24.25 3.44
CA ASN A 212 9.90 -24.98 3.99
C ASN A 212 10.14 -26.52 4.03
N ALA A 213 11.27 -26.99 3.49
CA ALA A 213 11.50 -28.40 3.26
C ALA A 213 11.65 -29.20 4.58
N ALA A 214 10.76 -30.18 4.76
CA ALA A 214 10.96 -31.26 5.73
C ALA A 214 10.61 -32.64 5.10
N GLY A 215 10.89 -32.78 3.80
CA GLY A 215 10.55 -33.97 3.01
C GLY A 215 10.66 -33.74 1.49
N PRO A 216 10.08 -34.64 0.68
CA PRO A 216 10.12 -34.56 -0.78
C PRO A 216 9.17 -33.50 -1.38
N TYR A 217 8.27 -32.94 -0.56
CA TYR A 217 7.23 -32.00 -0.96
C TYR A 217 7.57 -30.56 -0.54
N ALA A 218 6.86 -29.59 -1.10
CA ALA A 218 7.08 -28.16 -0.93
C ALA A 218 6.94 -27.69 0.52
N VAL A 219 6.02 -28.30 1.28
CA VAL A 219 5.79 -28.00 2.69
C VAL A 219 5.69 -29.30 3.48
N GLY A 220 6.79 -29.69 4.12
CA GLY A 220 6.84 -30.90 4.93
C GLY A 220 6.93 -32.23 4.16
N ALA A 221 6.44 -33.30 4.79
CA ALA A 221 6.61 -34.68 4.31
C ALA A 221 5.41 -35.25 3.55
N LYS A 222 4.27 -34.55 3.52
CA LYS A 222 3.04 -34.99 2.85
C LYS A 222 2.79 -34.17 1.60
N LEU A 223 2.19 -34.78 0.57
CA LEU A 223 1.73 -34.07 -0.62
C LEU A 223 0.64 -33.08 -0.23
N THR A 224 0.75 -31.86 -0.75
CA THR A 224 -0.20 -30.76 -0.55
C THR A 224 -0.62 -30.19 -1.90
N VAL A 225 -1.60 -29.28 -1.87
CA VAL A 225 -2.03 -28.53 -3.06
C VAL A 225 -0.92 -27.65 -3.64
N ALA A 226 0.04 -27.20 -2.83
CA ALA A 226 1.19 -26.42 -3.32
C ALA A 226 2.07 -27.26 -4.25
N ASP A 227 2.28 -28.54 -3.94
CA ASP A 227 3.05 -29.46 -4.79
C ASP A 227 2.42 -29.64 -6.16
N LEU A 228 1.10 -29.82 -6.19
CA LEU A 228 0.33 -29.97 -7.43
C LEU A 228 0.37 -28.68 -8.27
N ALA A 229 0.30 -27.51 -7.63
CA ALA A 229 0.41 -26.22 -8.30
C ALA A 229 1.81 -26.01 -8.89
N ILE A 230 2.87 -26.33 -8.13
CA ILE A 230 4.26 -26.29 -8.60
C ILE A 230 4.45 -27.26 -9.78
N ALA A 231 4.01 -28.50 -9.67
CA ALA A 231 4.13 -29.48 -10.74
C ALA A 231 3.40 -29.01 -12.02
N SER A 232 2.17 -28.51 -11.89
CA SER A 232 1.39 -27.98 -13.01
C SER A 232 2.04 -26.77 -13.68
N LEU A 233 2.61 -25.86 -12.87
CA LEU A 233 3.35 -24.70 -13.36
C LEU A 233 4.55 -25.13 -14.20
N LEU A 234 5.38 -26.03 -13.66
CA LEU A 234 6.58 -26.52 -14.33
C LEU A 234 6.22 -27.33 -15.57
N ASP A 235 5.20 -28.20 -15.50
CA ASP A 235 4.69 -28.97 -16.64
C ASP A 235 4.26 -28.05 -17.80
N GLY A 236 3.58 -26.95 -17.49
CA GLY A 236 3.23 -25.92 -18.47
C GLY A 236 4.45 -25.35 -19.19
N LEU A 237 5.50 -25.01 -18.43
CA LEU A 237 6.75 -24.45 -18.96
C LEU A 237 7.54 -25.45 -19.81
N VAL A 238 7.65 -26.72 -19.37
CA VAL A 238 8.38 -27.74 -20.14
C VAL A 238 7.61 -28.26 -21.35
N SER A 239 6.29 -28.07 -21.41
CA SER A 239 5.44 -28.58 -22.50
C SER A 239 5.75 -27.98 -23.87
N GLY A 240 6.45 -26.85 -23.93
CA GLY A 240 6.70 -26.11 -25.18
C GLY A 240 5.49 -25.35 -25.73
N ARG A 241 4.34 -25.36 -25.04
CA ARG A 241 3.12 -24.64 -25.45
C ARG A 241 3.28 -23.12 -25.42
N MET A 242 4.23 -22.61 -24.65
CA MET A 242 4.52 -21.18 -24.53
C MET A 242 5.65 -20.77 -25.49
N GLU A 243 5.36 -20.79 -26.80
CA GLU A 243 6.29 -20.35 -27.85
C GLU A 243 7.00 -19.04 -27.50
N GLY A 244 8.34 -19.01 -27.56
CA GLY A 244 9.16 -17.86 -27.14
C GLY A 244 9.72 -17.97 -25.71
N VAL A 245 9.28 -18.95 -24.92
CA VAL A 245 9.89 -19.32 -23.64
C VAL A 245 10.64 -20.65 -23.81
N PRO A 246 11.94 -20.73 -23.50
CA PRO A 246 12.67 -21.99 -23.56
C PRO A 246 12.08 -23.04 -22.60
N THR A 247 11.91 -24.28 -23.06
CA THR A 247 11.47 -25.39 -22.20
C THR A 247 12.48 -25.72 -21.09
N THR A 248 13.73 -25.30 -21.26
CA THR A 248 14.84 -25.44 -20.31
C THR A 248 14.86 -24.35 -19.24
N VAL A 249 13.92 -23.40 -19.25
CA VAL A 249 13.87 -22.30 -18.27
C VAL A 249 13.76 -22.80 -16.82
N VAL A 250 13.26 -24.02 -16.63
CA VAL A 250 13.10 -24.63 -15.30
C VAL A 250 14.34 -25.40 -14.82
N ASP A 251 15.28 -25.73 -15.71
CA ASP A 251 16.41 -26.63 -15.42
C ASP A 251 17.27 -26.20 -14.22
N PRO A 252 17.52 -24.90 -13.96
CA PRO A 252 18.33 -24.48 -12.81
C PRO A 252 17.68 -24.73 -11.43
N PHE A 253 16.38 -25.00 -11.36
CA PHE A 253 15.61 -25.05 -10.11
C PHE A 253 15.47 -26.49 -9.59
N VAL A 254 16.52 -26.95 -8.89
CA VAL A 254 16.66 -28.35 -8.47
C VAL A 254 15.54 -28.77 -7.51
N ARG A 255 15.17 -27.94 -6.53
CA ARG A 255 14.13 -28.25 -5.56
C ARG A 255 12.76 -28.35 -6.23
N LEU A 256 12.42 -27.40 -7.10
CA LEU A 256 11.14 -27.43 -7.81
C LEU A 256 11.03 -28.65 -8.73
N ASN A 257 12.10 -29.01 -9.44
CA ASN A 257 12.12 -30.22 -10.27
C ASN A 257 12.01 -31.51 -9.44
N ALA A 258 12.62 -31.56 -8.26
CA ALA A 258 12.47 -32.68 -7.34
C ALA A 258 11.02 -32.82 -6.82
N ILE A 259 10.36 -31.72 -6.47
CA ILE A 259 8.95 -31.69 -6.08
C ILE A 259 8.07 -32.20 -7.22
N ARG A 260 8.28 -31.67 -8.43
CA ARG A 260 7.58 -32.13 -9.64
C ARG A 260 7.74 -33.64 -9.84
N ALA A 261 8.95 -34.17 -9.73
CA ALA A 261 9.20 -35.60 -9.86
C ALA A 261 8.49 -36.42 -8.76
N ALA A 262 8.49 -35.94 -7.52
CA ALA A 262 7.78 -36.59 -6.41
C ALA A 262 6.26 -36.63 -6.62
N VAL A 263 5.68 -35.55 -7.16
CA VAL A 263 4.25 -35.50 -7.54
C VAL A 263 3.94 -36.53 -8.62
N HIS A 264 4.72 -36.59 -9.69
CA HIS A 264 4.52 -37.54 -10.79
C HIS A 264 4.70 -39.00 -10.35
N ALA A 265 5.55 -39.25 -9.35
CA ALA A 265 5.74 -40.58 -8.76
C ALA A 265 4.65 -40.97 -7.75
N HIS A 266 3.76 -40.05 -7.36
CA HIS A 266 2.75 -40.33 -6.34
C HIS A 266 1.67 -41.29 -6.89
N PRO A 267 1.36 -42.42 -6.21
CA PRO A 267 0.47 -43.45 -6.76
C PRO A 267 -0.91 -42.94 -7.19
N LYS A 268 -1.51 -42.04 -6.41
CA LYS A 268 -2.82 -41.45 -6.75
C LYS A 268 -2.77 -40.45 -7.90
N VAL A 269 -1.64 -39.79 -8.11
CA VAL A 269 -1.44 -38.88 -9.26
C VAL A 269 -1.28 -39.71 -10.53
N ALA A 270 -0.50 -40.80 -10.48
CA ALA A 270 -0.37 -41.74 -11.58
C ALA A 270 -1.73 -42.40 -11.96
N GLU A 271 -2.52 -42.82 -10.96
CA GLU A 271 -3.88 -43.36 -11.17
C GLU A 271 -4.80 -42.33 -11.84
N TRP A 272 -4.74 -41.06 -11.41
CA TRP A 272 -5.50 -39.97 -12.02
C TRP A 272 -5.12 -39.77 -13.49
N HIS A 273 -3.82 -39.68 -13.80
CA HIS A 273 -3.38 -39.50 -15.18
C HIS A 273 -3.73 -40.70 -16.08
N ALA A 274 -3.64 -41.93 -15.57
CA ALA A 274 -4.01 -43.12 -16.33
C ALA A 274 -5.52 -43.19 -16.66
N SER A 275 -6.38 -42.61 -15.81
CA SER A 275 -7.83 -42.56 -16.03
C SER A 275 -8.30 -41.39 -16.90
N HIS A 276 -7.40 -40.46 -17.22
CA HIS A 276 -7.71 -39.23 -17.97
C HIS A 276 -6.75 -38.99 -19.17
N ALA A 277 -5.99 -40.02 -19.57
CA ALA A 277 -5.18 -40.04 -20.78
C ALA A 277 -6.02 -40.45 -22.00
#